data_AF-A0A821MZK4-F1
#
_entry.id   AF-A0A821MZK4-F1
#
_cell.length_a   1.000
_cell.length_b   1.000
_cell.length_c   1.000
_cell.angle_alpha   90.00
_cell.angle_beta   90.00
_cell.angle_gamma   90.00
#
_symmetry.space_group_name_H-M   'P 1'
#
loop_
_entity.id
_entity.type
_entity.pdbx_description
1 polymer ?
#
loop_
_entity_poly.entity_id
_entity_poly.type
_entity_poly.pdbx_seq_one_letter_code
_entity_poly.pdbx_strand_id
1 'polypeptide(L)'
;MANKPNQNDDLLDGNHPRMNISQAEKLGFTDIDEYFMGHKRRGTAIVINNKDFHPNTGLNTRDGTNLDASRLEGTFLGLGFDTEVYHNRTALQILTIVEQAAKRDYSQCDCFMFVLLSHGDERDIIYGSDQPLNI
;
A
#
# COMPACT_ATOMS: atom_id res chain seq x y z
N MET A 1 20.53 -18.88 37.84
CA MET A 1 19.79 -19.84 37.00
C MET A 1 19.71 -19.22 35.62
N ALA A 2 20.35 -19.81 34.62
CA ALA A 2 20.29 -19.30 33.25
C ALA A 2 18.90 -19.63 32.66
N ASN A 3 18.21 -18.62 32.14
CA ASN A 3 16.99 -18.85 31.37
C ASN A 3 17.35 -19.70 30.14
N LYS A 4 16.62 -20.80 29.95
CA LYS A 4 16.73 -21.57 28.71
C LYS A 4 16.27 -20.68 27.54
N PRO A 5 16.92 -20.75 26.37
CA PRO A 5 16.45 -20.05 25.18
C PRO A 5 15.03 -20.49 24.87
N ASN A 6 14.16 -19.53 24.53
CA ASN A 6 12.83 -19.83 24.05
C ASN A 6 12.95 -20.41 22.64
N GLN A 7 12.43 -21.62 22.41
CA GLN A 7 12.52 -22.29 21.10
C GLN A 7 11.75 -21.55 19.98
N ASN A 8 11.02 -20.49 20.32
CA ASN A 8 10.33 -19.63 19.36
C ASN A 8 11.24 -18.58 18.72
N ASP A 9 12.37 -18.23 19.35
CA ASP A 9 13.26 -17.18 18.83
C ASP A 9 14.06 -17.66 17.60
N ASP A 10 14.18 -18.98 17.41
CA ASP A 10 14.88 -19.60 16.27
C ASP A 10 14.01 -19.68 14.99
N LEU A 11 12.72 -19.34 15.05
CA LEU A 11 11.79 -19.40 13.91
C LEU A 11 11.55 -18.03 13.24
N LEU A 12 12.14 -16.96 13.79
CA LEU A 12 12.00 -15.59 13.30
C LEU A 12 13.23 -15.12 12.50
N ASP A 13 14.23 -15.99 12.29
CA ASP A 13 15.24 -15.71 11.28
C ASP A 13 14.63 -15.88 9.88
N GLY A 14 14.91 -14.93 8.98
CA GLY A 14 14.28 -14.85 7.66
C GLY A 14 14.64 -15.98 6.68
N ASN A 15 15.15 -17.11 7.16
CA ASN A 15 15.65 -18.22 6.34
C ASN A 15 14.83 -19.53 6.46
N HIS A 16 13.74 -19.57 7.21
CA HIS A 16 12.89 -20.77 7.27
C HIS A 16 11.86 -20.82 6.11
N PRO A 17 11.59 -22.00 5.50
CA PRO A 17 10.56 -22.13 4.47
C PRO A 17 9.21 -21.59 4.96
N ARG A 18 8.61 -20.67 4.20
CA ARG A 18 7.30 -20.06 4.50
C ARG A 18 6.26 -21.16 4.70
N MET A 19 5.78 -21.33 5.94
CA MET A 19 4.65 -22.22 6.21
C MET A 19 3.36 -21.59 5.70
N ASN A 20 2.50 -22.40 5.07
CA ASN A 20 1.16 -21.96 4.68
C ASN A 20 0.16 -22.12 5.84
N ILE A 21 -0.99 -21.48 5.73
CA ILE A 21 -2.04 -21.46 6.77
C ILE A 21 -2.47 -22.89 7.14
N SER A 22 -2.66 -23.77 6.16
CA SER A 22 -3.01 -25.17 6.40
C SER A 22 -1.95 -25.93 7.20
N GLN A 23 -0.67 -25.57 7.09
CA GLN A 23 0.43 -26.16 7.85
C GLN A 23 0.50 -25.56 9.27
N ALA A 24 0.33 -24.25 9.40
CA ALA A 24 0.30 -23.57 10.69
C ALA A 24 -0.86 -24.05 11.59
N GLU A 25 -2.06 -24.18 11.00
CA GLU A 25 -3.24 -24.72 11.69
C GLU A 25 -3.04 -26.18 12.13
N LYS A 26 -2.46 -27.02 11.26
CA LYS A 26 -2.12 -28.42 11.59
C LYS A 26 -1.07 -28.54 12.70
N LEU A 27 -0.21 -27.54 12.86
CA LEU A 27 0.82 -27.48 13.90
C LEU A 27 0.31 -26.82 15.20
N GLY A 28 -0.96 -26.42 15.26
CA GLY A 28 -1.58 -25.89 16.48
C GLY A 28 -1.22 -24.43 16.79
N PHE A 29 -0.70 -23.69 15.80
CA PHE A 29 -0.53 -22.24 15.92
C PHE A 29 -1.90 -21.57 15.73
N THR A 30 -2.60 -21.31 16.84
CA THR A 30 -3.95 -20.71 16.85
C THR A 30 -3.96 -19.21 17.16
N ASP A 31 -2.84 -18.66 17.63
CA ASP A 31 -2.61 -17.21 17.72
C ASP A 31 -1.66 -16.81 16.60
N ILE A 32 -2.22 -16.29 15.51
CA ILE A 32 -1.45 -15.60 14.49
C ILE A 32 -1.72 -14.11 14.64
N ASP A 33 -0.85 -13.43 15.40
CA ASP A 33 -0.85 -11.97 15.53
C ASP A 33 -0.45 -11.26 14.21
N GLU A 34 -0.07 -12.03 13.19
CA GLU A 34 0.44 -11.54 11.91
C GLU A 34 -0.48 -11.90 10.74
N TYR A 35 -0.61 -10.96 9.79
CA TYR A 35 -1.23 -11.25 8.50
C TYR A 35 -0.42 -12.28 7.72
N PHE A 36 -1.10 -13.22 7.08
CA PHE A 36 -0.44 -14.18 6.20
C PHE A 36 0.08 -13.50 4.92
N MET A 37 1.40 -13.33 4.82
CA MET A 37 2.10 -12.70 3.69
C MET A 37 2.82 -13.74 2.80
N GLY A 38 2.18 -14.89 2.58
CA GLY A 38 2.75 -16.05 1.88
C GLY A 38 2.15 -16.36 0.50
N HIS A 39 1.30 -15.50 -0.05
CA HIS A 39 0.74 -15.67 -1.39
C HIS A 39 1.80 -15.46 -2.48
N LYS A 40 1.44 -15.80 -3.73
CA LYS A 40 2.33 -15.74 -4.88
C LYS A 40 2.84 -14.31 -5.17
N ARG A 41 2.02 -13.30 -4.90
CA ARG A 41 2.37 -11.89 -5.10
C ARG A 41 2.23 -11.13 -3.80
N ARG A 42 3.11 -10.16 -3.58
CA ARG A 42 2.91 -9.17 -2.50
C ARG A 42 1.61 -8.40 -2.71
N GLY A 43 1.34 -8.02 -3.96
CA GLY A 43 0.13 -7.31 -4.37
C GLY A 43 0.44 -6.08 -5.19
N THR A 44 -0.56 -5.20 -5.33
CA THR A 44 -0.45 -3.96 -6.10
C THR A 44 -0.26 -2.77 -5.18
N ALA A 45 0.63 -1.84 -5.56
CA ALA A 45 0.75 -0.53 -4.94
C ALA A 45 0.40 0.56 -5.97
N ILE A 46 -0.65 1.32 -5.72
CA ILE A 46 -1.05 2.46 -6.55
C ILE A 46 -0.66 3.75 -5.86
N VAL A 47 0.06 4.62 -6.56
CA VAL A 47 0.44 5.95 -6.09
C VAL A 47 -0.18 7.00 -7.01
N ILE A 48 -1.05 7.85 -6.47
CA ILE A 48 -1.53 9.04 -7.16
C ILE A 48 -0.72 10.24 -6.66
N ASN A 49 0.03 10.86 -7.56
CA ASN A 49 0.85 12.03 -7.30
C ASN A 49 0.27 13.28 -7.98
N ASN A 50 -0.53 14.04 -7.23
CA ASN A 50 -1.05 15.34 -7.68
C ASN A 50 -0.09 16.45 -7.26
N LYS A 51 0.64 16.96 -8.25
CA LYS A 51 1.57 18.07 -8.12
C LYS A 51 0.94 19.39 -8.55
N ASP A 52 0.36 19.41 -9.75
CA ASP A 52 -0.18 20.61 -10.38
C ASP A 52 -1.70 20.55 -10.40
N PHE A 53 -2.32 21.67 -10.02
CA PHE A 53 -3.76 21.80 -9.86
C PHE A 53 -4.30 22.85 -10.83
N HIS A 54 -5.55 22.71 -11.23
CA HIS A 54 -6.19 23.65 -12.13
C HIS A 54 -6.27 25.03 -11.46
N PRO A 55 -6.07 26.14 -12.20
CA PRO A 55 -6.02 27.49 -11.60
C PRO A 55 -7.28 27.88 -10.81
N ASN A 56 -8.45 27.35 -11.19
CA ASN A 56 -9.72 27.62 -10.52
C ASN A 56 -9.84 26.98 -9.13
N THR A 57 -8.95 26.05 -8.76
CA THR A 57 -8.90 25.47 -7.41
C THR A 57 -8.30 26.42 -6.38
N GLY A 58 -7.48 27.39 -6.81
CA GLY A 58 -6.71 28.26 -5.92
C GLY A 58 -5.58 27.54 -5.17
N LEU A 59 -5.27 26.28 -5.51
CA LEU A 59 -4.24 25.48 -4.86
C LEU A 59 -2.87 25.70 -5.51
N ASN A 60 -1.84 25.78 -4.66
CA ASN A 60 -0.46 25.92 -5.12
C ASN A 60 0.11 24.59 -5.62
N THR A 61 1.10 24.66 -6.52
CA THR A 61 1.93 23.51 -6.91
C THR A 61 2.60 22.87 -5.69
N ARG A 62 2.59 21.54 -5.61
CA ARG A 62 3.23 20.77 -4.52
C ARG A 62 4.67 20.42 -4.84
N ASP A 63 5.57 21.39 -4.79
CA ASP A 63 7.00 21.11 -5.03
C ASP A 63 7.58 20.11 -4.02
N GLY A 64 8.38 19.17 -4.53
CA GLY A 64 8.91 18.04 -3.76
C GLY A 64 8.15 16.72 -3.97
N THR A 65 6.86 16.76 -4.32
CA THR A 65 6.03 15.53 -4.41
C THR A 65 6.52 14.50 -5.44
N ASN A 66 7.25 14.94 -6.47
CA ASN A 66 7.86 14.01 -7.44
C ASN A 66 8.98 13.18 -6.82
N LEU A 67 9.73 13.75 -5.88
CA LEU A 67 10.74 13.01 -5.13
C LEU A 67 10.06 11.99 -4.20
N ASP A 68 8.95 12.38 -3.55
CA ASP A 68 8.16 11.46 -2.71
C ASP A 68 7.61 10.29 -3.53
N ALA A 69 6.99 10.57 -4.68
CA ALA A 69 6.45 9.53 -5.57
C ALA A 69 7.54 8.57 -6.05
N SER A 70 8.71 9.09 -6.44
CA SER A 70 9.85 8.26 -6.88
C SER A 70 10.41 7.39 -5.74
N ARG A 71 10.49 7.93 -4.51
CA ARG A 71 10.94 7.16 -3.34
C ARG A 71 9.95 6.09 -2.93
N LEU A 72 8.66 6.39 -2.98
CA LEU A 72 7.60 5.42 -2.72
C LEU A 72 7.62 4.30 -3.76
N GLU A 73 7.74 4.63 -5.04
CA GLU A 73 7.87 3.64 -6.12
C GLU A 73 9.05 2.70 -5.87
N GLY A 74 10.25 3.24 -5.63
CA GLY A 74 11.44 2.44 -5.32
C GLY A 74 11.26 1.57 -4.06
N THR A 75 10.60 2.11 -3.03
CA THR A 75 10.32 1.38 -1.78
C THR A 75 9.34 0.22 -2.02
N PHE A 76 8.24 0.46 -2.73
CA PHE A 76 7.23 -0.56 -3.00
C PHE A 76 7.76 -1.65 -3.94
N LEU A 77 8.54 -1.28 -4.96
CA LEU A 77 9.28 -2.24 -5.78
C LEU A 77 10.24 -3.09 -4.93
N GLY A 78 10.99 -2.47 -4.01
CA GLY A 78 11.87 -3.18 -3.08
C GLY A 78 11.13 -4.13 -2.12
N LEU A 79 9.89 -3.81 -1.77
CA LEU A 79 9.00 -4.68 -0.97
C LEU A 79 8.28 -5.76 -1.80
N GLY A 80 8.45 -5.75 -3.13
CA GLY A 80 7.91 -6.74 -4.05
C GLY A 80 6.51 -6.46 -4.58
N PHE A 81 6.01 -5.23 -4.47
CA PHE A 81 4.73 -4.82 -5.05
C PHE A 81 4.83 -4.55 -6.56
N ASP A 82 3.76 -4.90 -7.28
CA ASP A 82 3.51 -4.40 -8.63
C ASP A 82 3.05 -2.94 -8.50
N THR A 83 3.95 -1.98 -8.81
CA THR A 83 3.71 -0.55 -8.53
C THR A 83 3.21 0.21 -9.75
N GLU A 84 2.15 1.02 -9.58
CA GLU A 84 1.56 1.88 -10.59
C GLU A 84 1.55 3.34 -10.11
N VAL A 85 2.17 4.24 -10.86
CA VAL A 85 2.24 5.68 -10.51
C VAL A 85 1.43 6.50 -11.52
N TYR A 86 0.54 7.35 -11.00
CA TYR A 86 -0.28 8.27 -11.78
C TYR A 86 0.01 9.70 -11.37
N HIS A 87 0.01 10.62 -12.34
CA HIS A 87 0.26 12.04 -12.09
C HIS A 87 -0.95 12.91 -12.43
N ASN A 88 -1.19 13.94 -11.61
CA ASN A 88 -2.17 15.01 -11.82
C ASN A 88 -3.53 14.47 -12.30
N ARG A 89 -4.14 13.57 -11.51
CA ARG A 89 -5.44 12.98 -11.78
C ARG A 89 -6.56 13.86 -11.26
N THR A 90 -7.60 14.04 -12.07
CA THR A 90 -8.85 14.68 -11.63
C THR A 90 -9.57 13.83 -10.60
N ALA A 91 -10.53 14.42 -9.89
CA ALA A 91 -11.33 13.70 -8.91
C ALA A 91 -12.03 12.47 -9.50
N LEU A 92 -12.66 12.63 -10.66
CA LEU A 92 -13.31 11.53 -11.37
C LEU A 92 -12.31 10.45 -11.81
N GLN A 93 -11.10 10.84 -12.21
CA GLN A 93 -10.07 9.86 -12.58
C GLN A 93 -9.57 9.08 -11.37
N ILE A 94 -9.40 9.72 -10.20
CA ILE A 94 -9.04 9.03 -8.96
C ILE A 94 -10.12 8.00 -8.61
N LEU A 95 -11.39 8.38 -8.61
CA LEU A 95 -12.51 7.47 -8.35
C LEU A 95 -12.52 6.30 -9.35
N THR A 96 -12.32 6.59 -10.64
CA THR A 96 -12.25 5.56 -11.68
C THR A 96 -11.11 4.57 -11.42
N ILE A 97 -9.93 5.04 -11.01
CA ILE A 97 -8.79 4.19 -10.66
C ILE A 97 -9.12 3.31 -9.45
N VAL A 98 -9.72 3.88 -8.40
CA VAL A 98 -10.14 3.13 -7.20
C VAL A 98 -11.19 2.07 -7.56
N GLU A 99 -12.21 2.42 -8.32
CA GLU A 99 -13.25 1.49 -8.77
C GLU A 99 -12.67 0.35 -9.62
N GLN A 100 -11.70 0.65 -10.50
CA GLN A 100 -11.02 -0.37 -11.30
C GLN A 100 -10.14 -1.25 -10.41
N ALA A 101 -9.40 -0.66 -9.46
CA ALA A 101 -8.59 -1.39 -8.51
C ALA A 101 -9.44 -2.34 -7.65
N ALA A 102 -10.60 -1.91 -7.18
CA ALA A 102 -11.52 -2.71 -6.38
C ALA A 102 -12.10 -3.93 -7.12
N LYS A 103 -12.13 -3.89 -8.46
CA LYS A 103 -12.63 -4.99 -9.31
C LYS A 103 -11.56 -6.01 -9.70
N ARG A 104 -10.28 -5.78 -9.36
CA ARG A 104 -9.20 -6.71 -9.70
C ARG A 104 -9.25 -7.95 -8.80
N ASP A 105 -8.73 -9.06 -9.31
CA ASP A 105 -8.56 -10.30 -8.54
C ASP A 105 -7.27 -10.24 -7.70
N TYR A 106 -7.44 -10.23 -6.37
CA TYR A 106 -6.36 -10.25 -5.38
C TYR A 106 -6.28 -11.58 -4.62
N SER A 107 -6.96 -12.64 -5.07
CA SER A 107 -6.98 -13.95 -4.39
C SER A 107 -5.60 -14.61 -4.20
N GLN A 108 -4.57 -14.12 -4.90
CA GLN A 108 -3.18 -14.56 -4.81
C GLN A 108 -2.22 -13.43 -4.42
N CYS A 109 -2.75 -12.37 -3.79
CA CYS A 109 -1.99 -11.23 -3.31
C CYS A 109 -2.01 -11.20 -1.77
N ASP A 110 -0.90 -10.83 -1.15
CA ASP A 110 -0.83 -10.66 0.29
C ASP A 110 -1.61 -9.44 0.76
N CYS A 111 -1.47 -8.30 0.07
CA CYS A 111 -2.16 -7.06 0.43
C CYS A 111 -2.32 -6.12 -0.78
N PHE A 112 -2.89 -4.94 -0.51
CA PHE A 112 -3.07 -3.86 -1.47
C PHE A 112 -2.66 -2.55 -0.83
N MET A 113 -1.94 -1.71 -1.58
CA MET A 113 -1.52 -0.38 -1.14
C MET A 113 -2.09 0.68 -2.09
N PHE A 114 -2.67 1.73 -1.52
CA PHE A 114 -3.14 2.89 -2.26
C PHE A 114 -2.66 4.16 -1.56
N VAL A 115 -1.90 4.99 -2.26
CA VAL A 115 -1.28 6.19 -1.72
C VAL A 115 -1.76 7.41 -2.51
N LEU A 116 -2.28 8.40 -1.80
CA LEU A 116 -2.68 9.69 -2.36
C LEU A 116 -1.71 10.78 -1.87
N LEU A 117 -0.95 11.37 -2.79
CA LEU A 117 -0.13 12.55 -2.55
C LEU A 117 -0.84 13.74 -3.18
N SER A 118 -1.56 14.51 -2.36
CA SER A 118 -2.33 15.67 -2.83
C SER A 118 -2.48 16.72 -1.72
N HIS A 119 -3.17 17.81 -2.02
CA HIS A 119 -3.73 18.68 -0.99
C HIS A 119 -4.92 17.97 -0.33
N GLY A 120 -5.20 18.34 0.91
CA GLY A 120 -6.37 17.94 1.67
C GLY A 120 -6.66 18.96 2.76
N ASP A 121 -7.79 18.81 3.43
CA ASP A 121 -8.12 19.64 4.58
C ASP A 121 -8.70 18.82 5.75
N GLU A 122 -8.99 19.52 6.84
CA GLU A 122 -9.50 18.95 8.10
C GLU A 122 -10.95 18.45 8.05
N ARG A 123 -11.63 18.53 6.91
CA ARG A 123 -13.04 18.14 6.70
C ARG A 123 -13.16 16.86 5.87
N ASP A 124 -12.19 15.96 5.98
CA ASP A 124 -12.15 14.71 5.24
C ASP A 124 -12.18 14.95 3.71
N ILE A 125 -11.37 15.94 3.26
CA ILE A 125 -11.23 16.27 1.85
C ILE A 125 -9.83 15.91 1.36
N ILE A 126 -9.76 15.27 0.20
CA ILE A 126 -8.56 15.14 -0.62
C ILE A 126 -8.84 15.74 -2.00
N TYR A 127 -7.88 16.45 -2.58
CA TYR A 127 -8.07 17.08 -3.89
C TYR A 127 -7.66 16.18 -5.06
N GLY A 128 -8.54 16.09 -6.05
CA GLY A 128 -8.13 15.85 -7.43
C GLY A 128 -7.43 17.09 -7.99
N SER A 129 -6.86 16.99 -9.19
CA SER A 129 -6.22 18.15 -9.83
C SER A 129 -7.22 19.27 -10.15
N ASP A 130 -8.53 18.99 -10.18
CA ASP A 130 -9.60 19.88 -10.63
C ASP A 130 -10.58 20.29 -9.52
N GLN A 131 -10.84 19.42 -8.54
CA GLN A 131 -11.85 19.64 -7.51
C GLN A 131 -11.63 18.72 -6.28
N PRO A 132 -12.20 19.06 -5.11
CA PRO A 132 -12.14 18.20 -3.93
C PRO A 132 -12.94 16.89 -4.11
N LEU A 133 -12.47 15.83 -3.46
CA LEU A 133 -13.20 14.60 -3.15
C LEU A 133 -13.45 14.56 -1.66
N ASN A 134 -14.66 14.16 -1.27
CA ASN A 134 -14.94 13.76 0.10
C ASN A 134 -14.52 12.29 0.26
N ILE A 135 -13.81 11.99 1.33
CA ILE A 135 -13.35 10.63 1.67
C ILE A 135 -14.10 10.03 2.86
#